data_AF-A0A971RFI7-F1
#
_entry.id   AF-A0A971RFI7-F1
#
_cell.length_a   1.000
_cell.length_b   1.000
_cell.length_c   1.000
_cell.angle_alpha   90.00
_cell.angle_beta   90.00
_cell.angle_gamma   90.00
#
_symmetry.space_group_name_H-M   'P 1'
#
loop_
_entity.id
_entity.type
_entity.pdbx_description
1 polymer ?
#
loop_
_entity_poly.entity_id
_entity_poly.type
_entity_poly.pdbx_seq_one_letter_code
_entity_poly.pdbx_strand_id
1 'polypeptide(L)'
;DILFLRRPKFFMPLDGDESCWSVLWGRWYNSKGAQGEEPPAEIKELYDLLDEYMLTDGQEPARIVLESQAANIWTIGTVGNSPHPLIVRNTMHNVSETGYWGWDSLWTYPEFPEQWWLES
;
A
#
# COMPACT_ATOMS: atom_id res chain seq x y z
N ASP A 1 -5.97 2.73 1.83
CA ASP A 1 -4.55 2.36 1.84
C ASP A 1 -3.74 3.62 1.60
N ILE A 2 -2.89 4.01 2.56
CA ILE A 2 -2.06 5.22 2.45
C ILE A 2 -0.77 4.98 1.66
N LEU A 3 -0.45 3.71 1.34
CA LEU A 3 0.62 3.33 0.45
C LEU A 3 0.14 3.02 -0.97
N PHE A 4 -1.09 3.41 -1.30
CA PHE A 4 -1.67 3.20 -2.62
C PHE A 4 -0.70 3.67 -3.71
N LEU A 5 -0.32 2.74 -4.58
CA LEU A 5 0.69 2.85 -5.64
C LEU A 5 2.11 3.31 -5.22
N ARG A 6 2.34 3.79 -4.00
CA ARG A 6 3.69 4.00 -3.44
C ARG A 6 4.38 2.68 -3.08
N ARG A 7 3.59 1.70 -2.66
CA ARG A 7 3.96 0.28 -2.63
C ARG A 7 2.88 -0.50 -3.38
N PRO A 8 3.04 -0.79 -4.67
CA PRO A 8 1.97 -1.33 -5.51
C PRO A 8 1.67 -2.83 -5.27
N LYS A 9 1.98 -3.35 -4.08
CA LYS A 9 2.00 -4.77 -3.68
C LYS A 9 0.75 -5.59 -4.04
N PHE A 10 -0.44 -4.97 -4.03
CA PHE A 10 -1.72 -5.61 -4.34
C PHE A 10 -2.22 -5.34 -5.76
N PHE A 11 -1.79 -4.22 -6.34
CA PHE A 11 -2.31 -3.74 -7.61
C PHE A 11 -1.45 -4.17 -8.78
N MET A 12 -0.17 -4.47 -8.52
CA MET A 12 0.82 -4.79 -9.53
C MET A 12 1.87 -5.76 -8.96
N PRO A 13 2.44 -6.66 -9.79
CA PRO A 13 3.42 -7.60 -9.30
C PRO A 13 4.75 -6.90 -8.98
N LEU A 14 5.35 -7.24 -7.85
CA LEU A 14 6.72 -6.85 -7.49
C LEU A 14 7.48 -8.07 -6.95
N ASP A 15 8.80 -8.08 -7.06
CA ASP A 15 9.62 -9.08 -6.36
C ASP A 15 10.11 -8.48 -5.03
N GLY A 16 9.40 -8.77 -3.93
CA GLY A 16 9.66 -8.19 -2.60
C GLY A 16 8.76 -8.72 -1.48
N ASP A 17 9.05 -8.29 -0.25
CA ASP A 17 8.62 -8.85 1.06
C ASP A 17 7.09 -9.07 1.24
N GLU A 18 6.24 -8.44 0.42
CA GLU A 18 4.79 -8.48 0.57
C GLU A 18 4.01 -8.75 -0.73
N SER A 19 4.70 -8.99 -1.86
CA SER A 19 4.01 -9.31 -3.12
C SER A 19 3.77 -10.81 -3.21
N CYS A 20 2.49 -11.19 -3.20
CA CYS A 20 2.07 -12.59 -3.16
C CYS A 20 1.64 -13.13 -4.53
N TRP A 21 1.81 -12.38 -5.62
CA TRP A 21 1.32 -12.77 -6.95
C TRP A 21 2.29 -12.36 -8.05
N SER A 22 2.34 -13.20 -9.09
CA SER A 22 3.13 -12.95 -10.32
C SER A 22 4.58 -12.49 -10.09
N VAL A 23 5.28 -13.14 -9.15
CA VAL A 23 6.64 -12.78 -8.70
C VAL A 23 7.66 -12.74 -9.86
N LEU A 24 7.52 -13.60 -10.88
CA LEU A 24 8.43 -13.58 -12.04
C LEU A 24 8.29 -12.32 -12.89
N TRP A 25 7.08 -11.78 -13.02
CA TRP A 25 6.82 -10.51 -13.69
C TRP A 25 7.35 -9.33 -12.86
N GLY A 26 7.16 -9.39 -11.54
CA GLY A 26 7.76 -8.42 -10.61
C GLY A 26 9.28 -8.43 -10.66
N ARG A 27 9.91 -9.60 -10.80
CA ARG A 27 11.36 -9.73 -10.95
C ARG A 27 11.84 -9.16 -12.28
N TRP A 28 11.06 -9.35 -13.35
CA TRP A 28 11.33 -8.73 -14.65
C TRP A 28 11.31 -7.21 -14.56
N TYR A 29 10.30 -6.62 -13.92
CA TYR A 29 10.24 -5.18 -13.71
C TYR A 29 11.41 -4.66 -12.85
N ASN A 30 11.66 -5.29 -11.69
CA ASN A 30 12.73 -4.87 -10.78
C ASN A 30 14.14 -4.95 -11.41
N SER A 31 14.38 -5.98 -12.23
CA SER A 31 15.67 -6.20 -12.90
C SER A 31 15.78 -5.51 -14.25
N LYS A 32 14.76 -4.75 -14.67
CA LYS A 32 14.67 -4.14 -16.01
C LYS A 32 14.86 -5.16 -17.14
N GLY A 33 14.26 -6.33 -16.97
CA GLY A 33 14.26 -7.43 -17.94
C GLY A 33 15.46 -8.37 -17.90
N ALA A 34 16.40 -8.20 -16.96
CA ALA A 34 17.56 -9.09 -16.85
C ALA A 34 17.23 -10.46 -16.22
N GLN A 35 16.16 -10.54 -15.44
CA GLN A 35 15.76 -11.75 -14.70
C GLN A 35 14.23 -11.86 -14.67
N GLY A 36 13.70 -13.06 -14.45
CA GLY A 36 12.25 -13.28 -14.39
C GLY A 36 11.64 -13.57 -15.76
N GLU A 37 10.34 -13.35 -15.86
CA GLU A 37 9.55 -13.64 -17.06
C GLU A 37 8.97 -12.34 -17.61
N GLU A 38 9.04 -12.16 -18.93
CA GLU A 38 8.46 -10.99 -19.57
C GLU A 38 6.93 -10.99 -19.41
N PRO A 39 6.35 -9.94 -18.79
CA PRO A 39 4.91 -9.90 -18.51
C PRO A 39 4.08 -9.67 -19.79
N PRO A 40 2.79 -10.05 -19.79
CA PRO A 40 1.86 -9.69 -20.85
C PRO A 40 1.66 -8.17 -20.96
N ALA A 41 1.14 -7.71 -22.10
CA ALA A 41 1.01 -6.29 -22.41
C ALA A 41 0.19 -5.52 -21.37
N GLU A 42 -0.90 -6.10 -20.86
CA GLU A 42 -1.75 -5.52 -19.83
C GLU A 42 -1.01 -5.24 -18.50
N ILE A 43 -0.04 -6.08 -18.14
CA ILE A 43 0.77 -5.89 -16.93
C ILE A 43 1.87 -4.84 -17.18
N LYS A 44 2.40 -4.76 -18.41
CA LYS A 44 3.33 -3.70 -18.80
C LYS A 44 2.69 -2.32 -18.74
N GLU A 45 1.46 -2.20 -19.21
CA GLU A 45 0.67 -0.97 -19.11
C GLU A 45 0.48 -0.55 -17.65
N LEU A 46 0.22 -1.49 -16.74
CA LEU A 46 0.18 -1.18 -15.31
C LEU A 46 1.52 -0.62 -14.82
N TYR A 47 2.67 -1.18 -15.24
CA TYR A 47 3.99 -0.65 -14.89
C TYR A 47 4.20 0.78 -15.38
N ASP A 48 3.77 1.10 -16.60
CA ASP A 48 3.86 2.46 -17.14
C ASP A 48 3.00 3.45 -16.33
N LEU A 49 1.79 3.04 -15.93
CA LEU A 49 0.88 3.85 -15.09
C LEU A 49 1.44 4.07 -13.68
N LEU A 50 2.15 3.09 -13.12
CA LEU A 50 2.85 3.25 -11.84
C LEU A 50 3.99 4.24 -11.96
N ASP A 51 4.81 4.12 -12.99
CA ASP A 51 5.92 5.03 -13.22
C ASP A 51 5.39 6.47 -13.37
N GLU A 52 4.27 6.66 -14.07
CA GLU A 52 3.56 7.94 -14.14
C GLU A 52 3.04 8.41 -12.78
N TYR A 53 2.37 7.54 -12.02
CA TYR A 53 1.84 7.87 -10.69
C TYR A 53 2.95 8.28 -9.72
N MET A 54 4.08 7.57 -9.71
CA MET A 54 5.22 7.86 -8.84
C MET A 54 5.87 9.22 -9.14
N LEU A 55 5.68 9.75 -10.36
CA LEU A 55 6.17 11.07 -10.76
C LEU A 55 5.15 12.18 -10.54
N THR A 56 3.85 11.88 -10.66
CA THR A 56 2.79 12.90 -10.76
C THR A 56 1.83 12.92 -9.57
N ASP A 57 1.73 11.83 -8.80
CA ASP A 57 0.63 11.54 -7.87
C ASP A 57 -0.76 11.78 -8.54
N GLY A 58 -0.86 11.51 -9.85
CA GLY A 58 -2.04 11.79 -10.68
C GLY A 58 -3.23 10.87 -10.37
N GLN A 59 -4.44 11.42 -10.43
CA GLN A 59 -5.67 10.64 -10.19
C GLN A 59 -6.03 9.71 -11.35
N GLU A 60 -5.68 10.05 -12.59
CA GLU A 60 -6.02 9.22 -13.75
C GLU A 60 -5.29 7.86 -13.74
N PRO A 61 -3.95 7.79 -13.52
CA PRO A 61 -3.27 6.50 -13.37
C PRO A 61 -3.85 5.64 -12.25
N ALA A 62 -4.17 6.26 -11.12
CA ALA A 62 -4.81 5.60 -9.99
C ALA A 62 -6.15 4.96 -10.36
N ARG A 63 -7.00 5.69 -11.08
CA ARG A 63 -8.31 5.22 -11.54
C ARG A 63 -8.17 4.03 -12.48
N ILE A 64 -7.27 4.12 -13.47
CA ILE A 64 -7.10 3.07 -14.48
C ILE A 64 -6.57 1.77 -13.85
N VAL A 65 -5.63 1.85 -12.91
CA VAL A 65 -5.12 0.67 -12.20
C VAL A 65 -6.24 -0.02 -11.39
N LEU A 66 -7.11 0.75 -10.72
CA LEU A 66 -8.26 0.20 -10.01
C LEU A 66 -9.29 -0.46 -10.95
N GLU A 67 -9.52 0.12 -12.12
CA GLU A 67 -10.37 -0.48 -13.16
C GLU A 67 -9.80 -1.79 -13.67
N SER A 68 -8.49 -1.87 -13.87
CA SER A 68 -7.81 -3.12 -14.26
C SER A 68 -7.97 -4.22 -13.21
N GLN A 69 -7.89 -3.89 -11.92
CA GLN A 69 -8.19 -4.87 -10.86
C GLN A 69 -9.62 -5.39 -10.93
N ALA A 70 -10.60 -4.51 -11.18
CA ALA A 70 -12.00 -4.91 -11.28
C ALA A 70 -12.26 -5.80 -12.51
N ALA A 71 -11.57 -5.55 -13.63
CA ALA A 71 -11.73 -6.32 -14.86
C ALA A 71 -11.07 -7.70 -14.82
N ASN A 72 -9.86 -7.79 -14.25
CA ASN A 72 -9.01 -8.98 -14.35
C ASN A 72 -8.90 -9.78 -13.04
N ILE A 73 -9.28 -9.18 -11.90
CA ILE A 73 -9.24 -9.81 -10.57
C ILE A 73 -7.84 -10.37 -10.27
N TRP A 74 -6.83 -9.50 -10.37
CA TRP A 74 -5.43 -9.89 -10.14
C TRP A 74 -5.19 -10.41 -8.72
N THR A 75 -5.83 -9.77 -7.74
CA THR A 75 -5.85 -10.22 -6.34
C THR A 75 -7.27 -10.20 -5.80
N ILE A 76 -7.58 -11.13 -4.90
CA ILE A 76 -8.86 -11.19 -4.19
C ILE A 76 -8.62 -10.81 -2.73
N GLY A 77 -8.95 -9.58 -2.37
CA GLY A 77 -9.00 -9.15 -0.98
C GLY A 77 -10.17 -9.82 -0.25
N THR A 78 -9.94 -10.35 0.94
CA THR A 78 -10.98 -11.03 1.74
C THR A 78 -11.61 -10.10 2.77
N VAL A 79 -10.81 -9.60 3.73
CA VAL A 79 -11.24 -8.69 4.79
C VAL A 79 -10.24 -7.55 4.88
N GLY A 80 -10.75 -6.31 4.88
CA GLY A 80 -10.00 -5.10 5.17
C GLY A 80 -10.57 -4.37 6.38
N ASN A 81 -9.84 -3.36 6.87
CA ASN A 81 -10.30 -2.47 7.96
C ASN A 81 -10.76 -3.21 9.23
N SER A 82 -10.02 -4.24 9.64
CA SER A 82 -10.27 -4.87 10.94
C SER A 82 -10.15 -3.84 12.06
N PRO A 83 -11.03 -3.85 13.08
CA PRO A 83 -10.91 -2.93 14.21
C PRO A 83 -9.60 -3.17 14.96
N HIS A 84 -8.91 -2.07 15.30
CA HIS A 84 -7.69 -2.08 16.09
C HIS A 84 -7.99 -1.56 17.51
N PRO A 85 -8.05 -2.44 18.53
CA PRO A 85 -8.27 -1.98 19.90
C PRO A 85 -7.02 -1.25 20.40
N LEU A 86 -7.22 -0.03 20.89
CA LEU A 86 -6.20 0.72 21.63
C LEU A 86 -6.45 0.60 23.13
N ILE A 87 -5.38 0.34 23.88
CA ILE A 87 -5.42 0.28 25.34
C ILE A 87 -4.57 1.44 25.86
N VAL A 88 -5.24 2.41 26.47
CA VAL A 88 -4.61 3.61 27.03
C VAL A 88 -4.89 3.64 28.52
N ARG A 89 -3.87 3.96 29.32
CA ARG A 89 -4.04 4.13 30.77
C ARG A 89 -4.90 5.37 31.02
N ASN A 90 -5.83 5.32 31.99
CA ASN A 90 -6.69 6.46 32.35
C ASN A 90 -5.94 7.74 32.74
N THR A 91 -4.65 7.65 33.09
CA THR A 91 -3.79 8.78 33.45
C THR A 91 -3.01 9.34 32.24
N MET A 92 -3.11 8.72 31.07
CA MET A 92 -2.49 9.19 29.83
C MET A 92 -3.51 10.00 29.04
N HIS A 93 -3.15 11.25 28.78
CA HIS A 93 -4.04 12.22 28.15
C HIS A 93 -3.51 12.62 26.78
N ASN A 94 -4.39 13.24 25.99
CA ASN A 94 -4.14 13.71 24.62
C ASN A 94 -3.90 12.60 23.58
N VAL A 95 -4.35 11.37 23.86
CA VAL A 95 -4.39 10.28 22.87
C VAL A 95 -5.72 10.33 22.13
N SER A 96 -5.68 10.39 20.80
CA SER A 96 -6.89 10.41 19.96
C SER A 96 -7.72 9.12 20.11
N GLU A 97 -9.04 9.26 20.22
CA GLU A 97 -9.98 8.12 20.25
C GLU A 97 -10.06 7.39 18.90
N THR A 98 -9.81 8.10 17.81
CA THR A 98 -9.85 7.60 16.44
C THR A 98 -8.56 7.93 15.72
N GLY A 99 -8.06 7.00 14.92
CA GLY A 99 -6.83 7.18 14.15
C GLY A 99 -6.55 5.97 13.25
N TYR A 100 -5.52 6.10 12.42
CA TYR A 100 -5.01 5.00 11.60
C TYR A 100 -3.81 4.35 12.29
N TRP A 101 -4.05 3.21 12.93
CA TRP A 101 -3.07 2.50 13.76
C TRP A 101 -2.44 1.33 13.01
N GLY A 102 -1.70 1.62 11.94
CA GLY A 102 -1.08 0.62 11.07
C GLY A 102 0.41 0.82 10.90
N TRP A 103 1.11 -0.22 10.43
CA TRP A 103 2.52 -0.09 10.05
C TRP A 103 2.70 0.95 8.93
N ASP A 104 1.76 0.99 7.98
CA ASP A 104 1.78 1.92 6.86
C ASP A 104 1.81 3.39 7.31
N SER A 105 1.23 3.70 8.48
CA SER A 105 1.18 5.04 9.07
C SER A 105 2.26 5.27 10.14
N LEU A 106 3.18 4.32 10.33
CA LEU A 106 4.14 4.32 11.44
C LEU A 106 3.46 4.35 12.82
N TRP A 107 2.35 3.62 12.95
CA TRP A 107 1.57 3.47 14.18
C TRP A 107 1.05 4.80 14.72
N THR A 108 1.67 5.31 15.78
CA THR A 108 1.22 6.49 16.51
C THR A 108 1.74 7.78 15.90
N TYR A 109 2.67 7.72 14.95
CA TYR A 109 3.30 8.90 14.36
C TYR A 109 2.33 9.98 13.85
N PRO A 110 1.20 9.66 13.17
CA PRO A 110 0.26 10.67 12.68
C PRO A 110 -0.47 11.41 13.80
N GLU A 111 -0.43 10.87 15.02
CA GLU A 111 -1.13 11.36 16.20
C GLU A 111 -0.22 12.16 17.14
N PHE A 112 1.00 12.47 16.68
CA PHE A 112 1.97 13.32 17.38
C PHE A 112 2.16 12.90 18.85
N PRO A 113 2.70 11.68 19.10
CA PRO A 113 2.78 11.11 20.44
C PRO A 113 3.66 11.93 21.39
N GLU A 114 4.50 12.83 20.87
CA GLU A 114 5.25 13.82 21.65
C GLU A 114 4.35 14.82 22.40
N GLN A 115 3.08 14.95 22.02
CA GLN A 115 2.09 15.80 22.70
C GLN A 115 1.34 15.07 23.81
N TRP A 116 1.58 13.77 24.01
CA TRP A 116 0.92 12.99 25.06
C TRP A 116 1.55 13.26 26.41
N TRP A 117 0.74 13.23 27.46
CA TRP A 117 1.22 13.54 28.81
C TRP A 117 0.54 12.67 29.86
N LEU A 118 1.27 12.46 30.96
CA LEU A 118 0.80 11.71 32.11
C LEU A 118 0.34 12.68 33.21
N GLU A 119 -0.86 12.47 33.70
CA GLU A 119 -1.33 13.06 34.94
C GLU A 119 -0.55 12.45 36.12
N SER A 120 -0.06 13.31 37.01
CA SER A 120 0.74 12.94 38.18
C SER A 120 -0.12 12.50 39.36
#